data_AF-A0A9E5ND52-F1
#
_entry.id   AF-A0A9E5ND52-F1
#
_cell.length_a   1.000
_cell.length_b   1.000
_cell.length_c   1.000
_cell.angle_alpha   90.00
_cell.angle_beta   90.00
_cell.angle_gamma   90.00
#
_symmetry.space_group_name_H-M   'P 1'
#
loop_
_entity.id
_entity.type
_entity.pdbx_description
1 polymer ?
#
loop_
_entity_poly.entity_id
_entity_poly.type
_entity_poly.pdbx_seq_one_letter_code
_entity_poly.pdbx_strand_id
1 'polypeptide(L)' 'VGAGGFADGKTLAAALVLGADGAQMGTRFLATQESDFNQIWKEGVVDAGDRGT' A
#
# COMPACT_ATOMS: atom_id res chain seq x y z
N VAL A 1 -12.81 7.68 4.04
CA VAL A 1 -11.74 6.69 3.71
C VAL A 1 -10.48 7.45 3.34
N GLY A 2 -9.35 7.17 3.98
CA GLY A 2 -8.03 7.68 3.55
C GLY A 2 -7.47 6.83 2.42
N ALA A 3 -6.85 7.44 1.40
CA ALA A 3 -6.20 6.72 0.31
C ALA A 3 -4.78 7.26 0.01
N GLY A 4 -3.87 6.37 -0.39
CA GLY A 4 -2.48 6.70 -0.70
C GLY A 4 -1.56 6.73 0.53
N GLY A 5 -0.42 6.04 0.45
CA GLY A 5 0.57 5.99 1.56
C GLY A 5 0.23 5.02 2.70
N PHE A 6 -0.87 4.27 2.61
CA PHE A 6 -1.24 3.24 3.59
C PHE A 6 -0.73 1.86 3.17
N ALA A 7 0.03 1.21 4.05
CA ALA A 7 0.65 -0.10 3.75
C ALA A 7 0.75 -1.04 4.95
N ASP A 8 0.44 -0.58 6.17
CA ASP A 8 0.57 -1.34 7.41
C ASP A 8 -0.42 -0.87 8.49
N GLY A 9 -0.36 -1.49 9.68
CA GLY A 9 -1.23 -1.13 10.80
C GLY A 9 -0.99 0.28 11.36
N LYS A 10 0.24 0.81 11.26
CA LYS A 10 0.57 2.16 11.76
C LYS A 10 -0.06 3.23 10.89
N THR A 11 0.07 3.08 9.58
CA THR A 11 -0.52 3.98 8.59
C THR A 11 -2.06 3.89 8.61
N LEU A 12 -2.63 2.70 8.82
CA LEU A 12 -4.07 2.56 9.09
C LEU A 12 -4.50 3.32 10.36
N ALA A 13 -3.78 3.14 11.48
CA ALA A 13 -4.09 3.85 12.71
C ALA A 13 -4.00 5.37 12.54
N ALA A 14 -3.00 5.86 11.79
CA ALA A 14 -2.90 7.28 11.45
C ALA A 14 -4.11 7.76 10.65
N ALA A 15 -4.62 6.97 9.69
CA ALA A 15 -5.83 7.30 8.95
C ALA A 15 -7.04 7.47 9.89
N LEU A 16 -7.21 6.55 10.84
CA LEU A 16 -8.30 6.59 11.81
C LEU A 16 -8.18 7.81 12.74
N VAL A 17 -6.98 8.12 13.24
CA VAL A 17 -6.72 9.32 14.07
C VAL A 17 -7.03 10.61 13.31
N LEU A 18 -6.78 10.65 12.01
CA LEU A 18 -7.10 11.78 11.14
C LEU A 18 -8.60 11.87 10.78
N GLY A 19 -9.44 10.98 11.31
CA GLY A 19 -10.89 11.01 11.14
C GLY A 19 -11.41 10.23 9.94
N ALA A 20 -10.61 9.36 9.32
CA ALA A 20 -11.12 8.42 8.33
C ALA A 20 -11.78 7.21 9.01
N ASP A 21 -12.84 6.67 8.42
CA ASP A 21 -13.46 5.41 8.88
C ASP A 21 -12.67 4.16 8.45
N GLY A 22 -11.62 4.33 7.65
CA GLY A 22 -10.80 3.25 7.10
C GLY A 22 -9.83 3.74 6.04
N ALA A 23 -9.00 2.83 5.53
CA ALA A 23 -7.97 3.12 4.52
C ALA A 23 -8.14 2.25 3.25
N GLN A 24 -7.89 2.85 2.10
CA GLN A 24 -7.76 2.17 0.80
C GLN A 24 -6.28 2.00 0.46
N MET A 25 -5.88 0.77 0.13
CA MET A 25 -4.50 0.41 -0.20
C MET A 25 -4.43 -0.10 -1.64
N GLY A 26 -3.51 0.43 -2.45
CA GLY A 26 -3.27 -0.01 -3.83
C GLY A 26 -1.94 -0.74 -3.94
N THR A 27 -0.83 0.02 -3.87
CA THR A 27 0.55 -0.47 -3.98
C THR A 27 0.83 -1.68 -3.08
N ARG A 28 0.31 -1.68 -1.84
CA ARG A 28 0.47 -2.81 -0.91
C ARG A 28 -0.21 -4.09 -1.38
N PHE A 29 -1.39 -3.99 -2.00
CA PHE A 29 -2.15 -5.14 -2.49
C PHE A 29 -1.65 -5.65 -3.85
N LEU A 30 -1.03 -4.79 -4.66
CA LEU A 30 -0.32 -5.22 -5.88
C LEU A 30 0.79 -6.23 -5.52
N ALA A 31 1.55 -5.97 -4.47
CA ALA A 31 2.62 -6.86 -3.99
C ALA A 31 2.15 -8.02 -3.07
N THR A 32 0.95 -8.57 -3.31
CA THR A 32 0.45 -9.78 -2.61
C THR A 32 0.65 -11.04 -3.44
N GLN A 33 0.60 -12.22 -2.84
CA GLN A 33 0.78 -13.47 -3.59
C GLN A 33 -0.34 -13.71 -4.61
N GLU A 34 -1.57 -13.33 -4.24
CA GLU A 34 -2.80 -13.53 -4.98
C GLU A 34 -3.00 -12.55 -6.13
N SER A 35 -2.31 -11.41 -6.13
CA SER A 35 -2.38 -10.45 -7.24
C SER A 35 -1.93 -11.11 -8.56
N ASP A 36 -2.68 -10.87 -9.61
CA ASP A 36 -2.45 -11.38 -10.97
C ASP A 36 -1.45 -10.53 -11.78
N PHE A 37 -0.84 -9.51 -11.17
CA PHE A 37 0.19 -8.71 -11.79
C PHE A 37 1.41 -9.57 -12.13
N ASN A 38 2.04 -9.25 -13.27
CA ASN A 38 3.30 -9.87 -13.65
C ASN A 38 4.33 -9.69 -12.51
N GLN A 39 5.09 -10.75 -12.25
CA GLN A 39 6.08 -10.81 -11.18
C GLN A 39 7.06 -9.63 -11.20
N ILE A 40 7.45 -9.14 -12.38
CA ILE A 40 8.36 -7.98 -12.53
C ILE A 40 7.77 -6.73 -11.86
N TRP A 41 6.46 -6.51 -11.93
CA TRP A 41 5.82 -5.36 -11.28
C TRP A 41 5.76 -5.52 -9.77
N LYS A 42 5.51 -6.74 -9.30
CA LYS A 42 5.48 -7.06 -7.86
C LYS A 42 6.86 -6.86 -7.24
N GLU A 43 7.90 -7.40 -7.88
CA GLU A 43 9.30 -7.24 -7.49
C GLU A 43 9.72 -5.78 -7.56
N GLY A 44 9.36 -5.06 -8.63
CA GLY A 44 9.61 -3.63 -8.74
C GLY A 44 9.05 -2.82 -7.57
N VAL A 45 7.85 -3.17 -7.07
CA VAL A 45 7.26 -2.53 -5.88
C VAL A 45 7.98 -2.90 -4.59
N VAL A 46 8.43 -4.15 -4.45
CA VAL A 46 9.17 -4.63 -3.26
C VAL A 46 10.57 -4.02 -3.17
N ASP A 47 11.24 -3.88 -4.32
CA ASP A 47 12.61 -3.37 -4.42
C ASP A 47 12.68 -1.84 -4.47
N ALA A 48 11.56 -1.17 -4.76
CA ALA A 48 11.49 0.29 -4.76
C ALA A 48 11.80 0.88 -3.38
N GLY A 49 12.78 1.79 -3.33
CA GLY A 49 13.00 2.66 -2.18
C GLY A 49 11.97 3.79 -2.10
N ASP A 50 12.04 4.61 -1.06
CA ASP A 50 11.10 5.72 -0.78
C ASP A 50 10.83 6.66 -1.98
N ARG A 51 11.83 6.86 -2.85
CA ARG A 51 11.74 7.73 -4.04
C ARG A 51 11.53 6.97 -5.35
N GLY A 52 11.28 5.66 -5.29
CA GLY A 52 11.05 4.79 -6.44
C GLY A 52 9.59 4.74 -6.89
N THR A 53 8.93 5.91 -6.95
CA THR A 53 7.53 6.06 -7.37
C THR A 53 7.39 6.31 -8.87
#